data_AF-A0A1I7V119-F1
#
_entry.id   AF-A0A1I7V119-F1
#
_cell.length_a   1.000
_cell.length_b   1.000
_cell.length_c   1.000
_cell.angle_alpha   90.00
_cell.angle_beta   90.00
_cell.angle_gamma   90.00
#
_symmetry.space_group_name_H-M   'P 1'
#
loop_
_entity.id
_entity.type
_entity.pdbx_description
1 polymer ?
#
loop_
_entity_poly.entity_id
_entity_poly.type
_entity_poly.pdbx_seq_one_letter_code
_entity_poly.pdbx_strand_id
1 'polypeptide(L)'
;MKPLTYQCLQMVLQEMSFMKRKELYAKCPAIRKQEERIGYRVNEMSVSQTSTHCWIDVDNIETEINDCPEDKTKKCGVIMTNGKTGATVKQSIDVDPVEAAEKWITYILNRLNTRIQLFYLIQSPICLLKCDHPITIINLTMYVRSEVPEDSGRSSWLQTTVPVRHLTTDRVFRDDTMKTARSVKIIQDDNIDGKILSEWQAIKISTDQPIPLEQIVIYCTGIAESGRPIGFRCESYIKFLNMEHSTLDWLAKKANARKTSWNGRKCFTISLNNASELNVHGNLDNRSNCLIIEVNEKGTAIDRR
;
A
#
# COMPACT_ATOMS: atom_id res chain seq x y z
N MET A 1 -1.07 -6.36 47.17
CA MET A 1 -0.77 -6.02 45.76
C MET A 1 -1.44 -4.68 45.48
N LYS A 2 -0.70 -3.62 45.10
CA LYS A 2 -1.33 -2.31 44.80
C LYS A 2 -1.94 -2.36 43.39
N PRO A 3 -3.18 -1.86 43.18
CA PRO A 3 -3.77 -1.81 41.85
C PRO A 3 -2.94 -0.88 40.94
N LEU A 4 -2.78 -1.28 39.68
CA LEU A 4 -2.17 -0.42 38.66
C LEU A 4 -2.96 0.88 38.56
N THR A 5 -2.25 2.00 38.42
CA THR A 5 -2.90 3.26 38.07
C THR A 5 -3.50 3.14 36.66
N TYR A 6 -4.51 3.96 36.37
CA TYR A 6 -5.21 3.97 35.08
C TYR A 6 -4.23 4.09 33.90
N GLN A 7 -3.23 4.97 34.02
CA GLN A 7 -2.21 5.19 32.98
C GLN A 7 -1.32 3.96 32.77
N CYS A 8 -0.85 3.31 33.84
CA CYS A 8 -0.02 2.13 33.72
C CYS A 8 -0.78 0.95 33.09
N LEU A 9 -2.06 0.77 33.44
CA LEU A 9 -2.89 -0.26 32.81
C LEU A 9 -3.09 0.01 31.32
N GLN A 10 -3.32 1.26 30.92
CA GLN A 10 -3.44 1.64 29.52
C GLN A 10 -2.17 1.35 28.73
N MET A 11 -1.00 1.71 29.26
CA MET A 11 0.29 1.40 28.62
C MET A 11 0.49 -0.11 28.46
N VAL A 12 0.20 -0.89 29.50
CA VAL A 12 0.33 -2.35 29.45
C VAL A 12 -0.61 -2.95 28.39
N LEU A 13 -1.87 -2.50 28.32
CA LEU A 13 -2.83 -2.97 27.30
C LEU A 13 -2.42 -2.56 25.88
N GLN A 14 -1.73 -1.44 25.69
CA GLN A 14 -1.20 -1.03 24.38
C GLN A 14 -0.04 -1.91 23.90
N GLU A 15 0.79 -2.41 24.81
CA GLU A 15 1.93 -3.27 24.49
C GLU A 15 1.56 -4.76 24.39
N MET A 16 0.38 -5.16 24.89
CA MET A 16 -0.08 -6.53 24.80
C MET A 16 -0.51 -6.90 23.38
N SER A 17 -0.12 -8.10 22.95
CA SER A 17 -0.62 -8.72 21.71
C SER A 17 -2.14 -8.79 21.67
N PHE A 18 -2.72 -8.73 20.47
CA PHE A 18 -4.17 -8.81 20.26
C PHE A 18 -4.82 -9.99 21.03
N MET A 19 -4.25 -11.20 20.91
CA MET A 19 -4.75 -12.41 21.60
C MET A 19 -4.83 -12.27 23.12
N LYS A 20 -3.72 -11.88 23.77
CA LYS A 20 -3.67 -11.70 25.23
C LYS A 20 -4.72 -10.70 25.71
N ARG A 21 -4.99 -9.64 24.93
CA ARG A 21 -6.04 -8.67 25.25
C ARG A 21 -7.43 -9.29 25.16
N LYS A 22 -7.72 -10.12 24.15
CA LYS A 22 -9.01 -10.82 24.04
C LYS A 22 -9.22 -11.82 25.18
N GLU A 23 -8.18 -12.56 25.57
CA GLU A 23 -8.24 -13.45 26.74
C GLU A 23 -8.54 -12.68 28.03
N LEU A 24 -7.86 -11.56 28.25
CA LEU A 24 -8.10 -10.71 29.43
C LEU A 24 -9.51 -10.08 29.39
N TYR A 25 -9.97 -9.64 28.22
CA TYR A 25 -11.34 -9.11 28.04
C TYR A 25 -12.41 -10.13 28.45
N ALA A 26 -12.21 -11.41 28.11
CA ALA A 26 -13.10 -12.49 28.47
C ALA A 26 -13.08 -12.77 29.98
N LYS A 27 -11.88 -12.88 30.58
CA LYS A 27 -11.69 -13.29 32.00
C LYS A 27 -11.89 -12.16 33.00
N CYS A 28 -11.70 -10.90 32.61
CA CYS A 28 -11.68 -9.75 33.50
C CYS A 28 -12.65 -8.65 33.06
N PRO A 29 -13.94 -8.70 33.46
CA PRO A 29 -14.94 -7.71 33.07
C PRO A 29 -14.55 -6.25 33.40
N ALA A 30 -13.76 -6.05 34.46
CA ALA A 30 -13.32 -4.73 34.90
C ALA A 30 -12.49 -3.96 33.85
N ILE A 31 -11.79 -4.66 32.94
CA ILE A 31 -10.95 -4.00 31.93
C ILE A 31 -11.67 -3.72 30.60
N ARG A 32 -12.90 -4.23 30.40
CA ARG A 32 -13.59 -4.20 29.10
C ARG A 32 -13.76 -2.78 28.55
N LYS A 33 -14.22 -1.86 29.39
CA LYS A 33 -14.40 -0.44 29.03
C LYS A 33 -13.10 0.25 28.61
N GLN A 34 -11.96 -0.16 29.19
CA GLN A 34 -10.65 0.38 28.82
C GLN A 34 -10.14 -0.26 27.53
N GLU A 35 -10.24 -1.59 27.44
CA GLU A 35 -9.86 -2.36 26.26
C GLU A 35 -10.53 -1.81 25.01
N GLU A 36 -11.84 -1.58 25.05
CA GLU A 36 -12.66 -1.07 23.93
C GLU A 36 -12.23 0.29 23.40
N ARG A 37 -11.52 1.10 24.21
CA ARG A 37 -11.08 2.45 23.83
C ARG A 37 -9.64 2.50 23.33
N ILE A 38 -8.85 1.46 23.58
CA ILE A 38 -7.42 1.45 23.29
C ILE A 38 -7.19 0.77 21.95
N GLY A 39 -6.54 1.47 21.02
CA GLY A 39 -6.09 0.92 19.75
C GLY A 39 -5.14 -0.26 19.90
N TYR A 40 -5.03 -1.07 18.86
CA TYR A 40 -4.15 -2.25 18.86
C TYR A 40 -2.78 -1.94 18.28
N ARG A 41 -1.78 -2.72 18.71
CA ARG A 41 -0.52 -2.89 17.99
C ARG A 41 -0.54 -4.26 17.34
N VAL A 42 -0.87 -4.29 16.07
CA VAL A 42 -0.96 -5.51 15.27
C VAL A 42 0.33 -5.65 14.47
N ASN A 43 0.94 -6.83 14.52
CA ASN A 43 2.13 -7.10 13.71
C ASN A 43 1.73 -7.38 12.27
N GLU A 44 0.71 -8.21 12.09
CA GLU A 44 0.25 -8.63 10.78
C GLU A 44 -1.27 -8.71 10.74
N MET A 45 -1.84 -8.13 9.68
CA MET A 45 -3.25 -8.19 9.38
C MET A 45 -3.46 -8.47 7.90
N SER A 46 -4.43 -9.30 7.55
CA SER A 46 -4.89 -9.47 6.18
C SER A 46 -6.40 -9.38 6.09
N VAL A 47 -6.90 -8.79 5.01
CA VAL A 47 -8.32 -8.77 4.67
C VAL A 47 -8.46 -9.14 3.20
N SER A 48 -9.23 -10.21 2.95
CA SER A 48 -9.57 -10.71 1.63
C SER A 48 -11.06 -10.89 1.54
N GLN A 49 -11.70 -10.31 0.54
CA GLN A 49 -13.16 -10.39 0.40
C GLN A 49 -13.58 -10.67 -1.05
N THR A 50 -14.51 -11.61 -1.19
CA THR A 50 -15.28 -11.90 -2.41
C THR A 50 -16.75 -11.60 -2.15
N SER A 51 -17.63 -11.87 -3.13
CA SER A 51 -19.07 -11.60 -3.00
C SER A 51 -19.77 -12.41 -1.90
N THR A 52 -19.26 -13.60 -1.57
CA THR A 52 -19.91 -14.53 -0.62
C THR A 52 -19.06 -14.81 0.61
N HIS A 53 -17.84 -14.26 0.66
CA HIS A 53 -16.83 -14.72 1.59
C HIS A 53 -15.86 -13.62 2.01
N CYS A 54 -15.54 -13.56 3.29
CA CYS A 54 -14.52 -12.66 3.83
C CYS A 54 -13.57 -13.43 4.76
N TRP A 55 -12.27 -13.30 4.50
CA TRP A 55 -11.20 -13.77 5.37
C TRP A 55 -10.50 -12.56 6.00
N ILE A 56 -10.38 -12.59 7.32
CA ILE A 56 -9.72 -11.55 8.12
C ILE A 56 -8.75 -12.26 9.06
N ASP A 57 -7.45 -12.02 8.91
CA ASP A 57 -6.42 -12.50 9.86
C ASP A 57 -5.89 -11.33 10.68
N VAL A 58 -5.77 -11.51 11.99
CA VAL A 58 -5.13 -10.58 12.93
C VAL A 58 -4.20 -11.34 13.88
N ASP A 59 -2.88 -11.14 13.74
CA ASP A 59 -1.85 -11.75 14.59
C ASP A 59 -2.06 -13.27 14.85
N ASN A 60 -2.31 -14.07 13.79
CA ASN A 60 -2.58 -15.51 13.82
C ASN A 60 -3.98 -15.91 14.31
N ILE A 61 -4.97 -15.02 14.15
CA ILE A 61 -6.37 -15.37 14.34
C ILE A 61 -7.05 -15.22 13.00
N GLU A 62 -7.32 -16.36 12.39
CA GLU A 62 -8.01 -16.42 11.12
C GLU A 62 -9.51 -16.40 11.39
N THR A 63 -10.18 -15.40 10.84
CA THR A 63 -11.64 -15.27 10.90
C THR A 63 -12.19 -15.42 9.48
N GLU A 64 -13.05 -16.40 9.32
CA GLU A 64 -13.81 -16.64 8.10
C GLU A 64 -15.26 -16.24 8.32
N ILE A 65 -15.82 -15.48 7.39
CA ILE A 65 -17.21 -15.04 7.39
C ILE A 65 -17.81 -15.37 6.02
N ASN A 66 -18.83 -16.21 5.99
CA ASN A 66 -19.42 -16.74 4.77
C ASN A 66 -20.95 -16.82 4.83
N ASP A 67 -21.57 -17.02 3.67
CA ASP A 67 -23.02 -17.20 3.50
C ASP A 67 -23.50 -18.66 3.69
N CYS A 68 -22.63 -19.54 4.21
CA CYS A 68 -22.85 -20.97 4.37
C CYS A 68 -22.87 -21.39 5.86
N PRO A 69 -23.86 -20.95 6.66
CA PRO A 69 -23.95 -21.33 8.06
C PRO A 69 -24.27 -22.83 8.25
N GLU A 70 -23.78 -23.40 9.36
CA GLU A 70 -24.17 -24.76 9.80
C GLU A 70 -25.67 -24.83 10.15
N ASP A 71 -26.19 -23.79 10.81
CA ASP A 71 -27.64 -23.60 11.02
C ASP A 71 -28.25 -22.87 9.80
N LYS A 72 -28.96 -23.62 8.96
CA LYS A 72 -29.63 -23.10 7.76
C LYS A 72 -30.74 -22.09 8.03
N THR A 73 -31.15 -21.88 9.29
CA THR A 73 -32.08 -20.80 9.65
C THR A 73 -31.38 -19.45 9.83
N LYS A 74 -30.05 -19.45 9.82
CA LYS A 74 -29.21 -18.25 9.92
C LYS A 74 -28.73 -17.81 8.54
N LYS A 75 -28.17 -16.61 8.48
CA LYS A 75 -27.70 -16.00 7.23
C LYS A 75 -26.19 -16.12 7.02
N CYS A 76 -25.43 -16.22 8.11
CA CYS A 76 -23.97 -16.17 8.05
C CYS A 76 -23.32 -17.23 8.93
N GLY A 77 -22.31 -17.89 8.39
CA GLY A 77 -21.35 -18.71 9.13
C GLY A 77 -20.11 -17.91 9.49
N VAL A 78 -19.66 -18.01 10.74
CA VAL A 78 -18.42 -17.43 11.23
C VAL A 78 -17.54 -18.54 11.77
N ILE A 79 -16.31 -18.64 11.29
CA ILE A 79 -15.30 -19.59 11.75
C ILE A 79 -14.10 -18.79 12.25
N MET A 80 -13.66 -19.05 13.48
CA MET A 80 -12.46 -18.45 14.03
C MET A 80 -11.46 -19.54 14.37
N THR A 81 -10.27 -19.46 13.81
CA THR A 81 -9.18 -20.42 14.02
C THR A 81 -7.99 -19.70 14.66
N ASN A 82 -7.48 -20.27 15.75
CA ASN A 82 -6.21 -19.85 16.31
C ASN A 82 -5.08 -20.55 15.56
N GLY A 83 -4.35 -19.82 14.72
CA GLY A 83 -3.27 -20.36 13.89
C GLY A 83 -2.11 -20.97 14.70
N LYS A 84 -1.97 -20.64 15.99
CA LYS A 84 -0.93 -21.24 16.86
C LYS A 84 -1.31 -22.59 17.42
N THR A 85 -2.59 -22.81 17.72
CA THR A 85 -3.05 -24.03 18.38
C THR A 85 -3.85 -24.94 17.45
N GLY A 86 -4.30 -24.43 16.31
CA GLY A 86 -5.25 -25.11 15.41
C GLY A 86 -6.67 -25.22 15.99
N ALA A 87 -6.94 -24.58 17.13
CA ALA A 87 -8.28 -24.62 17.73
C ALA A 87 -9.24 -23.74 16.92
N THR A 88 -10.39 -24.31 16.56
CA THR A 88 -11.41 -23.65 15.75
C THR A 88 -12.74 -23.57 16.48
N VAL A 89 -13.39 -22.42 16.39
CA VAL A 89 -14.77 -22.19 16.86
C VAL A 89 -15.62 -21.83 15.65
N LYS A 90 -16.82 -22.42 15.56
CA LYS A 90 -17.79 -22.13 14.51
C LYS A 90 -19.08 -21.62 15.12
N GLN A 91 -19.69 -20.65 14.46
CA GLN A 91 -20.96 -20.07 14.90
C GLN A 91 -21.81 -19.67 13.70
N SER A 92 -23.13 -19.89 13.79
CA SER A 92 -24.11 -19.37 12.83
C SER A 92 -24.85 -18.18 13.42
N ILE A 93 -24.93 -17.07 12.69
CA ILE A 93 -25.51 -15.81 13.14
C ILE A 93 -26.55 -15.27 12.14
N ASP A 94 -27.57 -14.59 12.64
CA ASP A 94 -28.62 -13.98 11.82
C ASP A 94 -28.26 -12.53 11.44
N VAL A 95 -27.11 -12.39 10.81
CA VAL A 95 -26.57 -11.12 10.28
C VAL A 95 -26.09 -11.41 8.87
N ASP A 96 -26.24 -10.47 7.94
CA ASP A 96 -25.69 -10.62 6.59
C ASP A 96 -24.15 -10.78 6.64
N PRO A 97 -23.52 -11.66 5.82
CA PRO A 97 -22.07 -11.86 5.84
C PRO A 97 -21.26 -10.58 5.63
N VAL A 98 -21.72 -9.66 4.77
CA VAL A 98 -21.03 -8.38 4.53
C VAL A 98 -21.14 -7.51 5.78
N GLU A 99 -22.33 -7.40 6.36
CA GLU A 99 -22.55 -6.64 7.60
C GLU A 99 -21.75 -7.22 8.78
N ALA A 100 -21.63 -8.55 8.86
CA ALA A 100 -20.80 -9.22 9.86
C ALA A 100 -19.31 -8.89 9.70
N ALA A 101 -18.80 -8.88 8.45
CA ALA A 101 -17.44 -8.48 8.14
C ALA A 101 -17.20 -7.00 8.46
N GLU A 102 -18.13 -6.11 8.13
CA GLU A 102 -18.09 -4.68 8.46
C GLU A 102 -18.03 -4.46 9.98
N LYS A 103 -18.87 -5.16 10.75
CA LYS A 103 -18.86 -5.08 12.23
C LYS A 103 -17.53 -5.59 12.80
N TRP A 104 -17.00 -6.68 12.25
CA TRP A 104 -15.73 -7.24 12.71
C TRP A 104 -14.56 -6.29 12.43
N ILE A 105 -14.46 -5.78 11.21
CA ILE A 105 -13.35 -4.93 10.81
C ILE A 105 -13.38 -3.59 11.54
N THR A 106 -14.56 -2.98 11.68
CA THR A 106 -14.71 -1.71 12.41
C THR A 106 -14.44 -1.88 13.90
N TYR A 107 -14.79 -3.01 14.51
CA TYR A 107 -14.45 -3.30 15.91
C TYR A 107 -12.94 -3.26 16.18
N ILE A 108 -12.13 -3.67 15.19
CA ILE A 108 -10.67 -3.70 15.30
C ILE A 108 -10.08 -2.35 14.90
N LEU A 109 -10.51 -1.83 13.75
CA LEU A 109 -9.84 -0.71 13.07
C LEU A 109 -10.34 0.68 13.49
N ASN A 110 -11.60 0.85 13.91
CA ASN A 110 -12.13 2.15 14.36
C ASN A 110 -11.69 2.55 15.78
N ARG A 111 -10.57 2.00 16.26
CA ARG A 111 -9.99 2.38 17.55
C ARG A 111 -8.84 3.34 17.34
N LEU A 112 -8.91 4.47 18.05
CA LEU A 112 -7.86 5.50 18.02
C LEU A 112 -6.49 4.90 18.37
N ASN A 113 -5.46 5.36 17.65
CA ASN A 113 -4.08 4.90 17.80
C ASN A 113 -3.85 3.42 17.45
N THR A 114 -4.74 2.79 16.69
CA THR A 114 -4.45 1.48 16.11
C THR A 114 -3.29 1.62 15.12
N ARG A 115 -2.32 0.72 15.27
CA ARG A 115 -1.10 0.66 14.48
C ARG A 115 -0.90 -0.76 13.96
N ILE A 116 -0.75 -0.89 12.65
CA ILE A 116 -0.51 -2.15 11.96
C ILE A 116 0.88 -2.09 11.32
N GLN A 117 1.74 -3.06 11.64
CA GLN A 117 3.09 -3.12 11.09
C GLN A 117 3.08 -3.60 9.63
N LEU A 118 2.27 -4.61 9.31
CA LEU A 118 2.11 -5.15 7.98
C LEU A 118 0.64 -5.44 7.70
N PHE A 119 0.09 -4.82 6.65
CA PHE A 119 -1.31 -5.00 6.25
C PHE A 119 -1.39 -5.49 4.80
N TYR A 120 -2.10 -6.58 4.57
CA TYR A 120 -2.44 -7.10 3.25
C TYR A 120 -3.91 -6.84 2.91
N LEU A 121 -4.13 -6.21 1.76
CA LEU A 121 -5.44 -6.08 1.13
C LEU A 121 -5.49 -6.96 -0.11
N ILE A 122 -6.48 -7.83 -0.19
CA ILE A 122 -6.59 -8.81 -1.27
C ILE A 122 -8.01 -8.78 -1.84
N GLN A 123 -8.13 -8.90 -3.16
CA GLN A 123 -9.42 -8.87 -3.88
C GLN A 123 -10.13 -7.52 -3.81
N SER A 124 -11.33 -7.45 -3.22
CA SER A 124 -12.14 -6.23 -3.13
C SER A 124 -12.71 -6.12 -1.70
N PRO A 125 -11.90 -5.70 -0.72
CA PRO A 125 -12.26 -5.68 0.70
C PRO A 125 -13.22 -4.53 1.04
N ILE A 126 -14.44 -4.58 0.49
CA ILE A 126 -15.48 -3.54 0.65
C ILE A 126 -15.85 -3.28 2.11
N CYS A 127 -15.67 -4.25 3.01
CA CYS A 127 -15.90 -4.05 4.44
C CYS A 127 -15.03 -2.93 5.04
N LEU A 128 -13.85 -2.64 4.47
CA LEU A 128 -12.98 -1.55 4.92
C LEU A 128 -13.57 -0.17 4.64
N LEU A 129 -14.51 -0.06 3.72
CA LEU A 129 -15.19 1.20 3.40
C LEU A 129 -16.12 1.68 4.53
N LYS A 130 -16.30 0.90 5.60
CA LYS A 130 -16.96 1.32 6.85
C LYS A 130 -15.99 1.78 7.95
N CYS A 131 -14.69 1.76 7.71
CA CYS A 131 -13.71 2.22 8.69
C CYS A 131 -13.60 3.75 8.65
N ASP A 132 -14.08 4.44 9.68
CA ASP A 132 -14.23 5.90 9.71
C ASP A 132 -13.01 6.63 10.28
N HIS A 133 -12.12 5.89 10.95
CA HIS A 133 -10.94 6.48 11.58
C HIS A 133 -9.69 6.13 10.78
N PRO A 134 -8.79 7.10 10.53
CA PRO A 134 -7.52 6.81 9.90
C PRO A 134 -6.65 5.93 10.81
N ILE A 135 -5.87 5.04 10.19
CA ILE A 135 -5.09 4.02 10.89
C ILE A 135 -3.60 4.24 10.61
N THR A 136 -2.73 3.93 11.57
CA THR A 136 -1.29 3.97 11.31
C THR A 136 -0.85 2.66 10.66
N ILE A 137 -0.43 2.69 9.40
CA ILE A 137 0.06 1.51 8.67
C ILE A 137 1.49 1.76 8.25
N ILE A 138 2.40 0.86 8.63
CA ILE A 138 3.82 1.00 8.28
C ILE A 138 4.09 0.45 6.89
N ASN A 139 3.74 -0.81 6.66
CA ASN A 139 3.91 -1.51 5.38
C ASN A 139 2.55 -1.99 4.89
N LEU A 140 2.24 -1.73 3.62
CA LEU A 140 0.99 -2.09 2.99
C LEU A 140 1.26 -2.91 1.73
N THR A 141 0.52 -3.99 1.56
CA THR A 141 0.49 -4.79 0.34
C THR A 141 -0.93 -4.74 -0.20
N MET A 142 -1.12 -4.19 -1.40
CA MET A 142 -2.43 -4.04 -2.05
C MET A 142 -2.48 -4.89 -3.32
N TYR A 143 -3.18 -6.01 -3.24
CA TYR A 143 -3.55 -6.88 -4.36
C TYR A 143 -5.05 -6.77 -4.62
N VAL A 144 -5.50 -5.53 -4.79
CA VAL A 144 -6.91 -5.21 -5.03
C VAL A 144 -7.18 -5.10 -6.53
N ARG A 145 -8.33 -5.64 -6.96
CA ARG A 145 -8.62 -5.79 -8.39
C ARG A 145 -9.10 -4.51 -9.07
N SER A 146 -9.57 -3.52 -8.31
CA SER A 146 -10.16 -2.31 -8.85
C SER A 146 -9.93 -1.10 -7.94
N GLU A 147 -10.18 0.08 -8.51
CA GLU A 147 -10.38 1.30 -7.73
C GLU A 147 -11.52 1.14 -6.72
N VAL A 148 -11.56 2.07 -5.78
CA VAL A 148 -12.64 2.17 -4.82
C VAL A 148 -13.95 2.45 -5.57
N PRO A 149 -15.07 1.80 -5.21
CA PRO A 149 -16.37 2.06 -5.85
C PRO A 149 -16.74 3.54 -5.80
N GLU A 150 -17.18 4.12 -6.93
CA GLU A 150 -17.53 5.55 -7.03
C GLU A 150 -18.62 5.97 -6.04
N ASP A 151 -19.56 5.07 -5.77
CA ASP A 151 -20.69 5.25 -4.85
C ASP A 151 -20.28 5.18 -3.36
N SER A 152 -19.05 4.79 -3.06
CA SER A 152 -18.55 4.74 -1.68
C SER A 152 -18.29 6.13 -1.08
N GLY A 153 -18.14 7.17 -1.92
CA GLY A 153 -17.73 8.51 -1.49
C GLY A 153 -16.30 8.59 -0.97
N ARG A 154 -15.47 7.57 -1.18
CA ARG A 154 -14.07 7.49 -0.72
C ARG A 154 -13.09 7.59 -1.88
N SER A 155 -11.97 8.25 -1.63
CA SER A 155 -10.83 8.38 -2.56
C SER A 155 -9.73 7.33 -2.35
N SER A 156 -9.89 6.45 -1.36
CA SER A 156 -8.93 5.39 -1.04
C SER A 156 -9.58 4.22 -0.31
N TRP A 157 -9.01 3.02 -0.49
CA TRP A 157 -9.43 1.81 0.22
C TRP A 157 -9.21 1.92 1.73
N LEU A 158 -8.18 2.67 2.12
CA LEU A 158 -7.80 2.91 3.50
C LEU A 158 -7.45 4.38 3.69
N GLN A 159 -7.87 4.94 4.83
CA GLN A 159 -7.37 6.22 5.30
C GLN A 159 -6.23 5.99 6.30
N THR A 160 -5.09 6.65 6.07
CA THR A 160 -3.92 6.51 6.94
C THR A 160 -3.64 7.80 7.70
N THR A 161 -3.16 7.68 8.94
CA THR A 161 -2.79 8.84 9.77
C THR A 161 -1.49 9.50 9.30
N VAL A 162 -0.63 8.70 8.66
CA VAL A 162 0.65 9.11 8.08
C VAL A 162 0.86 8.31 6.79
N PRO A 163 1.60 8.85 5.81
CA PRO A 163 1.97 8.12 4.62
C PRO A 163 2.60 6.76 4.91
N VAL A 164 2.13 5.72 4.20
CA VAL A 164 2.71 4.37 4.29
C VAL A 164 4.19 4.43 3.92
N ARG A 165 5.03 3.75 4.70
CA ARG A 165 6.48 3.74 4.49
C ARG A 165 6.84 2.94 3.24
N HIS A 166 6.27 1.74 3.11
CA HIS A 166 6.48 0.85 1.98
C HIS A 166 5.16 0.26 1.49
N LEU A 167 4.82 0.54 0.24
CA LEU A 167 3.69 -0.02 -0.48
C LEU A 167 4.18 -1.05 -1.50
N THR A 168 3.57 -2.23 -1.52
CA THR A 168 3.67 -3.20 -2.62
C THR A 168 2.31 -3.33 -3.28
N THR A 169 2.25 -3.29 -4.61
CA THR A 169 1.00 -3.42 -5.36
C THR A 169 1.20 -4.12 -6.70
N ASP A 170 0.16 -4.76 -7.21
CA ASP A 170 0.13 -5.39 -8.53
C ASP A 170 -0.54 -4.52 -9.60
N ARG A 171 -1.12 -3.37 -9.23
CA ARG A 171 -1.84 -2.46 -10.14
C ARG A 171 -1.61 -1.00 -9.81
N VAL A 172 -1.62 -0.15 -10.83
CA VAL A 172 -1.58 1.31 -10.74
C VAL A 172 -2.96 1.84 -11.03
N PHE A 173 -3.55 2.53 -10.06
CA PHE A 173 -4.83 3.21 -10.19
C PHE A 173 -4.90 4.39 -9.20
N ARG A 174 -5.98 5.18 -9.26
CA ARG A 174 -6.11 6.33 -8.36
C ARG A 174 -6.57 5.90 -6.97
N ASP A 175 -5.69 6.11 -6.00
CA ASP A 175 -5.98 5.91 -4.58
C ASP A 175 -5.07 6.84 -3.75
N ASP A 176 -5.65 7.61 -2.82
CA ASP A 176 -4.90 8.59 -2.02
C ASP A 176 -3.82 7.96 -1.12
N THR A 177 -4.03 6.73 -0.64
CA THR A 177 -3.03 6.00 0.14
C THR A 177 -1.87 5.56 -0.75
N MET A 178 -2.14 5.14 -1.99
CA MET A 178 -1.09 4.84 -2.96
C MET A 178 -0.31 6.10 -3.36
N LYS A 179 -1.03 7.19 -3.64
CA LYS A 179 -0.46 8.47 -4.05
C LYS A 179 0.50 9.05 -3.02
N THR A 180 0.21 8.89 -1.73
CA THR A 180 1.01 9.48 -0.65
C THR A 180 2.14 8.57 -0.14
N ALA A 181 2.14 7.29 -0.50
CA ALA A 181 3.14 6.33 -0.02
C ALA A 181 4.59 6.78 -0.30
N ARG A 182 5.50 6.57 0.66
CA ARG A 182 6.89 7.05 0.57
C ARG A 182 7.74 6.24 -0.41
N SER A 183 7.51 4.92 -0.46
CA SER A 183 8.22 3.99 -1.33
C SER A 183 7.22 3.00 -1.90
N VAL A 184 7.29 2.76 -3.20
CA VAL A 184 6.36 1.86 -3.89
C VAL A 184 7.09 0.80 -4.71
N LYS A 185 6.60 -0.44 -4.65
CA LYS A 185 6.98 -1.53 -5.53
C LYS A 185 5.77 -2.03 -6.31
N ILE A 186 5.83 -1.97 -7.64
CA ILE A 186 4.80 -2.46 -8.56
C ILE A 186 5.26 -3.81 -9.12
N ILE A 187 4.55 -4.90 -8.84
CA ILE A 187 5.04 -6.25 -9.13
C ILE A 187 4.54 -6.86 -10.44
N GLN A 188 3.32 -6.54 -10.89
CA GLN A 188 2.63 -7.30 -11.95
C GLN A 188 1.72 -6.45 -12.84
N ASP A 189 1.88 -5.13 -12.86
CA ASP A 189 1.00 -4.29 -13.68
C ASP A 189 1.48 -4.28 -15.15
N ASP A 190 0.71 -4.92 -16.01
CA ASP A 190 0.95 -4.96 -17.45
C ASP A 190 0.60 -3.64 -18.17
N ASN A 191 -0.12 -2.74 -17.51
CA ASN A 191 -0.62 -1.50 -18.11
C ASN A 191 -0.42 -0.29 -17.19
N ILE A 192 0.83 -0.06 -16.78
CA ILE A 192 1.21 1.10 -15.97
C ILE A 192 0.87 2.40 -16.71
N ASP A 193 -0.11 3.13 -16.18
CA ASP A 193 -0.46 4.48 -16.62
C ASP A 193 0.54 5.49 -16.05
N GLY A 194 1.37 6.05 -16.93
CA GLY A 194 2.39 7.04 -16.57
C GLY A 194 1.81 8.35 -16.04
N LYS A 195 0.57 8.70 -16.42
CA LYS A 195 -0.11 9.89 -15.88
C LYS A 195 -0.47 9.66 -14.42
N ILE A 196 -1.14 8.55 -14.11
CA ILE A 196 -1.49 8.20 -12.71
C ILE A 196 -0.22 8.06 -11.87
N LEU A 197 0.79 7.36 -12.38
CA LEU A 197 2.07 7.18 -11.67
C LEU A 197 2.76 8.53 -11.39
N SER A 198 2.64 9.51 -12.29
CA SER A 198 3.20 10.86 -12.10
C SER A 198 2.51 11.67 -11.01
N GLU A 199 1.33 11.26 -10.54
CA GLU A 199 0.64 11.89 -9.42
C GLU A 199 1.21 11.41 -8.06
N TRP A 200 1.92 10.28 -8.02
CA TRP A 200 2.41 9.65 -6.79
C TRP A 200 3.63 10.35 -6.20
N GLN A 201 3.55 10.72 -4.93
CA GLN A 201 4.55 11.51 -4.19
C GLN A 201 5.71 10.68 -3.61
N ALA A 202 5.83 9.41 -4.01
CA ALA A 202 6.88 8.53 -3.53
C ALA A 202 8.28 9.06 -3.87
N ILE A 203 9.23 8.90 -2.95
CA ILE A 203 10.66 9.19 -3.20
C ILE A 203 11.36 8.03 -3.91
N LYS A 204 10.79 6.82 -3.80
CA LYS A 204 11.31 5.62 -4.43
C LYS A 204 10.18 4.83 -5.09
N ILE A 205 10.31 4.56 -6.38
CA ILE A 205 9.41 3.68 -7.13
C ILE A 205 10.25 2.58 -7.79
N SER A 206 9.76 1.35 -7.77
CA SER A 206 10.37 0.24 -8.51
C SER A 206 9.29 -0.60 -9.18
N THR A 207 9.54 -1.03 -10.41
CA THR A 207 8.61 -1.88 -11.16
C THR A 207 9.30 -3.18 -11.57
N ASP A 208 8.64 -4.32 -11.34
CA ASP A 208 9.11 -5.62 -11.82
C ASP A 208 8.68 -5.86 -13.29
N GLN A 209 7.65 -5.14 -13.76
CA GLN A 209 7.20 -5.14 -15.16
C GLN A 209 7.74 -3.94 -15.95
N PRO A 210 7.99 -4.11 -17.27
CA PRO A 210 8.43 -3.01 -18.11
C PRO A 210 7.36 -1.94 -18.31
N ILE A 211 7.70 -0.66 -18.09
CA ILE A 211 6.83 0.45 -18.46
C ILE A 211 6.91 0.67 -19.99
N PRO A 212 5.78 0.79 -20.70
CA PRO A 212 5.78 1.16 -22.12
C PRO A 212 6.50 2.49 -22.38
N LEU A 213 7.23 2.59 -23.48
CA LEU A 213 8.03 3.79 -23.79
C LEU A 213 7.19 5.09 -23.87
N GLU A 214 5.97 5.00 -24.37
CA GLU A 214 5.04 6.14 -24.41
C GLU A 214 4.63 6.60 -23.01
N GLN A 215 4.40 5.64 -22.10
CA GLN A 215 4.07 5.91 -20.70
C GLN A 215 5.26 6.51 -19.96
N ILE A 216 6.50 6.14 -20.30
CA ILE A 216 7.70 6.80 -19.77
C ILE A 216 7.75 8.28 -20.16
N VAL A 217 7.39 8.62 -21.40
CA VAL A 217 7.35 10.03 -21.84
C VAL A 217 6.30 10.80 -21.05
N ILE A 218 5.08 10.26 -20.93
CA ILE A 218 4.00 10.87 -20.14
C ILE A 218 4.44 11.06 -18.68
N TYR A 219 5.04 10.03 -18.09
CA TYR A 219 5.51 10.05 -16.71
C TYR A 219 6.59 11.10 -16.47
N CYS A 220 7.61 11.17 -17.34
CA CYS A 220 8.68 12.16 -17.22
C CYS A 220 8.16 13.59 -17.39
N THR A 221 7.25 13.83 -18.33
CA THR A 221 6.61 15.14 -18.51
C THR A 221 5.77 15.52 -17.29
N GLY A 222 4.99 14.59 -16.73
CA GLY A 222 4.22 14.82 -15.51
C GLY A 222 5.10 15.11 -14.29
N ILE A 223 6.27 14.47 -14.18
CA ILE A 223 7.28 14.82 -13.16
C ILE A 223 7.85 16.22 -13.41
N ALA A 224 8.12 16.57 -14.67
CA ALA A 224 8.64 17.88 -15.02
C ALA A 224 7.68 19.02 -14.64
N GLU A 225 6.38 18.78 -14.77
CA GLU A 225 5.33 19.73 -14.41
C GLU A 225 5.06 19.79 -12.89
N SER A 226 4.96 18.62 -12.25
CA SER A 226 4.61 18.54 -10.82
C SER A 226 5.79 18.77 -9.88
N GLY A 227 7.01 18.59 -10.38
CA GLY A 227 8.24 18.59 -9.60
C GLY A 227 8.39 17.34 -8.73
N ARG A 228 9.65 17.03 -8.40
CA ARG A 228 10.03 16.00 -7.43
C ARG A 228 11.24 16.47 -6.63
N PRO A 229 11.38 16.04 -5.36
CA PRO A 229 12.54 16.41 -4.55
C PRO A 229 13.82 15.77 -5.11
N ILE A 230 14.96 16.43 -4.88
CA ILE A 230 16.28 15.84 -5.10
C ILE A 230 16.38 14.54 -4.29
N GLY A 231 16.92 13.49 -4.91
CA GLY A 231 16.98 12.14 -4.34
C GLY A 231 15.76 11.27 -4.67
N PHE A 232 14.77 11.79 -5.41
CA PHE A 232 13.74 10.96 -6.03
C PHE A 232 14.37 9.95 -7.00
N ARG A 233 13.90 8.71 -6.98
CA ARG A 233 14.36 7.64 -7.86
C ARG A 233 13.25 6.67 -8.26
N CYS A 234 13.10 6.44 -9.56
CA CYS A 234 12.24 5.43 -10.14
C CYS A 234 13.09 4.44 -10.96
N GLU A 235 12.94 3.16 -10.65
CA GLU A 235 13.62 2.05 -11.34
C GLU A 235 12.56 1.23 -12.07
N SER A 236 12.73 1.06 -13.38
CA SER A 236 11.82 0.30 -14.22
C SER A 236 12.60 -0.56 -15.19
N TYR A 237 11.97 -1.63 -15.69
CA TYR A 237 12.47 -2.32 -16.87
C TYR A 237 11.91 -1.66 -18.14
N ILE A 238 12.59 -1.88 -19.26
CA ILE A 238 12.03 -1.63 -20.58
C ILE A 238 12.05 -2.92 -21.40
N LYS A 239 11.13 -3.03 -22.36
CA LYS A 239 10.96 -4.25 -23.16
C LYS A 239 12.13 -4.52 -24.12
N PHE A 240 12.82 -3.47 -24.57
CA PHE A 240 13.86 -3.59 -25.60
C PHE A 240 15.27 -3.65 -24.99
N LEU A 241 16.08 -4.60 -25.45
CA LEU A 241 17.50 -4.64 -25.14
C LEU A 241 18.22 -3.50 -25.87
N ASN A 242 19.19 -2.84 -25.20
CA ASN A 242 20.10 -1.83 -25.75
C ASN A 242 19.58 -0.37 -25.79
N MET A 243 19.29 0.21 -24.61
CA MET A 243 18.83 1.60 -24.45
C MET A 243 19.71 2.67 -25.07
N GLU A 244 21.02 2.42 -25.13
CA GLU A 244 22.00 3.42 -25.54
C GLU A 244 22.02 3.67 -27.05
N HIS A 245 21.59 2.72 -27.88
CA HIS A 245 21.75 2.88 -29.32
C HIS A 245 20.72 3.81 -29.99
N SER A 246 19.49 3.87 -29.47
CA SER A 246 18.42 4.69 -30.08
C SER A 246 17.30 5.08 -29.12
N THR A 247 17.00 4.25 -28.12
CA THR A 247 15.86 4.45 -27.21
C THR A 247 15.96 5.77 -26.45
N LEU A 248 17.11 6.07 -25.83
CA LEU A 248 17.27 7.32 -25.06
C LEU A 248 17.19 8.57 -25.95
N ASP A 249 17.77 8.53 -27.15
CA ASP A 249 17.72 9.67 -28.07
C ASP A 249 16.29 9.88 -28.64
N TRP A 250 15.52 8.79 -28.80
CA TRP A 250 14.09 8.84 -29.14
C TRP A 250 13.24 9.40 -27.99
N LEU A 251 13.45 8.92 -26.76
CA LEU A 251 12.77 9.42 -25.56
C LEU A 251 13.05 10.90 -25.37
N ALA A 252 14.31 11.33 -25.52
CA ALA A 252 14.70 12.74 -25.44
C ALA A 252 13.92 13.59 -26.44
N LYS A 253 13.82 13.15 -27.71
CA LYS A 253 13.05 13.87 -28.73
C LYS A 253 11.56 13.94 -28.38
N LYS A 254 10.98 12.86 -27.87
CA LYS A 254 9.55 12.78 -27.52
C LYS A 254 9.20 13.62 -26.29
N ALA A 255 10.09 13.69 -25.31
CA ALA A 255 9.93 14.50 -24.10
C ALA A 255 10.44 15.95 -24.25
N ASN A 256 10.87 16.37 -25.46
CA ASN A 256 11.52 17.66 -25.71
C ASN A 256 12.69 17.94 -24.74
N ALA A 257 13.47 16.91 -24.44
CA ALA A 257 14.54 16.93 -23.45
C ALA A 257 15.92 17.13 -24.10
N ARG A 258 16.89 17.59 -23.31
CA ARG A 258 18.28 17.68 -23.75
C ARG A 258 18.91 16.29 -23.80
N LYS A 259 19.74 16.04 -24.81
CA LYS A 259 20.59 14.85 -24.87
C LYS A 259 21.85 15.14 -24.07
N THR A 260 22.08 14.37 -23.02
CA THR A 260 23.13 14.64 -22.04
C THR A 260 23.91 13.37 -21.71
N SER A 261 25.02 13.55 -21.02
CA SER A 261 25.85 12.49 -20.50
C SER A 261 25.94 12.59 -18.99
N TRP A 262 25.70 11.48 -18.33
CA TRP A 262 25.84 11.34 -16.89
C TRP A 262 26.81 10.19 -16.59
N ASN A 263 27.87 10.46 -15.84
CA ASN A 263 28.95 9.50 -15.56
C ASN A 263 29.47 8.77 -16.82
N GLY A 264 29.65 9.52 -17.91
CA GLY A 264 30.16 8.98 -19.18
C GLY A 264 29.13 8.21 -20.03
N ARG A 265 27.86 8.15 -19.62
CA ARG A 265 26.80 7.41 -20.34
C ARG A 265 25.77 8.30 -20.96
N LYS A 266 25.06 7.77 -21.96
CA LYS A 266 23.91 8.46 -22.53
C LYS A 266 22.82 8.62 -21.47
N CYS A 267 22.33 9.84 -21.39
CA CYS A 267 21.23 10.29 -20.58
C CYS A 267 20.36 11.22 -21.43
N PHE A 268 19.13 11.43 -21.02
CA PHE A 268 18.43 12.65 -21.37
C PHE A 268 18.02 13.39 -20.11
N THR A 269 18.03 14.72 -20.20
CA THR A 269 17.80 15.60 -19.06
C THR A 269 16.67 16.56 -19.33
N ILE A 270 15.73 16.65 -18.39
CA ILE A 270 14.68 17.67 -18.35
C ILE A 270 14.98 18.61 -17.19
N SER A 271 15.01 19.92 -17.45
CA SER A 271 15.17 20.90 -16.36
C SER A 271 13.87 20.97 -15.57
N LEU A 272 13.93 20.78 -14.25
CA LEU A 272 12.75 20.91 -13.38
C LEU A 272 12.61 22.35 -12.89
N ASN A 273 13.72 22.93 -12.42
CA ASN A 273 13.79 24.31 -11.94
C ASN A 273 15.24 24.82 -11.97
N ASN A 274 15.52 25.88 -11.21
CA ASN A 274 16.86 26.47 -11.13
C ASN A 274 17.87 25.62 -10.34
N ALA A 275 17.42 24.71 -9.48
CA ALA A 275 18.25 23.92 -8.58
C ALA A 275 18.33 22.43 -8.93
N SER A 276 17.38 21.91 -9.72
CA SER A 276 17.26 20.46 -9.97
C SER A 276 16.91 20.13 -11.42
N GLU A 277 17.29 18.92 -11.82
CA GLU A 277 17.02 18.34 -13.12
C GLU A 277 16.62 16.87 -12.98
N LEU A 278 15.79 16.40 -13.93
CA LEU A 278 15.41 15.01 -14.07
C LEU A 278 16.36 14.35 -15.05
N ASN A 279 17.07 13.32 -14.60
CA ASN A 279 17.98 12.53 -15.42
C ASN A 279 17.38 11.16 -15.69
N VAL A 280 17.42 10.74 -16.95
CA VAL A 280 16.93 9.43 -17.37
C VAL A 280 18.02 8.71 -18.14
N HIS A 281 18.40 7.52 -17.68
CA HIS A 281 19.52 6.75 -18.23
C HIS A 281 19.37 5.25 -17.95
N GLY A 282 20.23 4.43 -18.55
CA GLY A 282 20.30 3.00 -18.25
C GLY A 282 21.16 2.66 -17.04
N ASN A 283 21.02 1.43 -16.54
CA ASN A 283 21.88 0.89 -15.48
C ASN A 283 23.34 0.70 -15.94
N LEU A 284 24.23 0.43 -14.99
CA LEU A 284 25.68 0.39 -15.18
C LEU A 284 26.23 -0.78 -15.98
N ASP A 285 25.41 -1.78 -16.26
CA ASP A 285 25.81 -2.98 -16.98
C ASP A 285 25.48 -2.89 -18.47
N ASN A 286 26.47 -3.20 -19.31
CA ASN A 286 26.26 -3.37 -20.75
C ASN A 286 25.15 -4.40 -20.98
N ARG A 287 24.11 -4.02 -21.74
CA ARG A 287 22.88 -4.80 -22.03
C ARG A 287 21.81 -4.81 -20.93
N SER A 288 21.90 -3.95 -19.91
CA SER A 288 20.79 -3.83 -18.96
C SER A 288 19.53 -3.26 -19.63
N ASN A 289 18.40 -3.89 -19.35
CA ASN A 289 17.06 -3.39 -19.67
C ASN A 289 16.48 -2.53 -18.54
N CYS A 290 17.28 -2.18 -17.52
CA CYS A 290 16.85 -1.35 -16.39
C CYS A 290 17.05 0.13 -16.71
N LEU A 291 15.93 0.86 -16.77
CA LEU A 291 15.82 2.31 -16.87
C LEU A 291 15.76 2.92 -15.48
N ILE A 292 16.56 3.95 -15.26
CA ILE A 292 16.60 4.73 -14.03
C ILE A 292 16.18 6.15 -14.37
N ILE A 293 15.23 6.67 -13.59
CA ILE A 293 14.72 8.03 -13.65
C ILE A 293 14.95 8.65 -12.27
N GLU A 294 15.75 9.69 -12.17
CA GLU A 294 16.09 10.29 -10.88
C GLU A 294 16.21 11.80 -10.94
N VAL A 295 15.97 12.45 -9.80
CA VAL A 295 16.13 13.90 -9.67
C VAL A 295 17.42 14.23 -8.94
N ASN A 296 18.27 14.97 -9.63
CA ASN A 296 19.57 15.41 -9.14
C ASN A 296 19.67 16.95 -9.12
N GLU A 297 20.74 17.45 -8.53
CA GLU A 297 21.12 18.86 -8.62
C GLU A 297 21.38 19.25 -10.08
N LYS A 298 21.01 20.48 -10.43
CA LYS A 298 21.21 21.00 -11.77
C LYS A 298 22.69 21.03 -12.15
N GLY A 299 23.01 20.59 -13.37
CA GLY A 299 24.39 20.51 -13.86
C GLY A 299 25.08 19.18 -13.58
N THR A 300 24.35 18.22 -13.01
CA THR A 300 24.83 16.84 -12.81
C THR A 300 25.10 16.13 -14.15
N ALA A 301 24.27 16.34 -15.17
CA ALA A 301 24.50 15.83 -16.52
C ALA A 301 25.02 16.92 -17.49
N ILE A 302 25.96 16.52 -18.35
CA ILE A 302 26.67 17.39 -19.30
C ILE A 302 26.06 17.24 -20.69
N ASP A 303 25.90 18.32 -21.46
CA ASP A 303 25.36 18.22 -22.82
C ASP A 303 26.23 17.33 -23.73
N ARG A 304 25.57 16.44 -24.48
CA ARG A 304 26.22 15.63 -25.50
C ARG A 304 26.26 16.41 -26.81
N ARG A 305 27.45 16.44 -27.42
CA ARG A 305 27.64 16.91 -28.79
C ARG A 305 27.06 15.92 -29.80
#